data_AF-A0A0T7APH2-F1
#
_entry.id   AF-A0A0T7APH2-F1
#
_cell.length_a   1.000
_cell.length_b   1.000
_cell.length_c   1.000
_cell.angle_alpha   90.00
_cell.angle_beta   90.00
_cell.angle_gamma   90.00
#
_symmetry.space_group_name_H-M   'P 1'
#
loop_
_entity.id
_entity.type
_entity.pdbx_description
1 polymer ?
#
loop_
_entity_poly.entity_id
_entity_poly.type
_entity_poly.pdbx_seq_one_letter_code
_entity_poly.pdbx_strand_id
1 'polypeptide(L)'
;MTTNDFLILFLVFSNILLIIYCCVIFFQVYIRDMNTKEDNTGNPTQVKKTASGTQHLMEDSKDFTDTDYLADFMLQSTEEQWEDYKAKFFIPRRSRNKSGFTINAETLSILRNVLRDTKAKATLTAYIENILTNHLKTHQELINEIADKQKLKNTLYL
;
A
#
# COMPACT_ATOMS: atom_id res chain seq x y z
N MET A 1 7.14 24.18 51.03
CA MET A 1 7.03 23.62 49.66
C MET A 1 6.71 24.79 48.74
N THR A 2 7.60 25.12 47.83
CA THR A 2 7.48 26.32 46.99
C THR A 2 6.42 26.09 45.90
N THR A 3 5.84 27.16 45.37
CA THR A 3 4.88 27.10 44.25
C THR A 3 5.44 26.35 43.03
N ASN A 4 6.76 26.39 42.85
CA ASN A 4 7.46 25.66 41.79
C ASN A 4 7.44 24.14 42.01
N ASP A 5 7.56 23.68 43.26
CA ASP A 5 7.49 22.24 43.59
C ASP A 5 6.09 21.67 43.29
N PHE A 6 5.04 22.46 43.55
CA PHE A 6 3.67 22.08 43.23
C PHE A 6 3.42 22.03 41.72
N LEU A 7 3.95 23.01 40.97
CA LEU A 7 3.83 23.04 39.50
C LEU A 7 4.55 21.86 38.85
N ILE A 8 5.76 21.52 39.32
CA ILE A 8 6.51 20.36 38.83
C ILE A 8 5.74 19.07 39.10
N LEU A 9 5.23 18.90 40.32
CA LEU A 9 4.44 17.71 40.68
C LEU A 9 3.15 17.60 39.85
N PHE A 10 2.45 18.72 39.63
CA PHE A 10 1.27 18.77 38.76
C PHE A 10 1.60 18.39 37.31
N LEU A 11 2.72 18.87 36.79
CA LEU A 11 3.15 18.62 35.42
C LEU A 11 3.55 17.16 35.21
N VAL A 12 4.23 16.56 36.18
CA VAL A 12 4.57 15.13 36.19
C VAL A 12 3.30 14.29 36.28
N PHE A 13 2.37 14.62 37.18
CA PHE A 13 1.11 13.88 37.33
C PHE A 13 0.24 13.98 36.07
N SER A 14 0.14 15.16 35.47
CA SER A 14 -0.57 15.38 34.21
C SER A 14 0.03 14.58 33.05
N ASN A 15 1.37 14.51 32.97
CA ASN A 15 2.05 13.73 31.95
C ASN A 15 1.80 12.21 32.12
N ILE A 16 1.82 11.71 33.36
CA ILE A 16 1.51 10.31 33.67
C ILE A 16 0.05 9.98 33.30
N LEU A 17 -0.90 10.85 33.65
CA LEU A 17 -2.31 10.67 33.27
C LEU A 17 -2.50 10.68 31.75
N LEU A 18 -1.78 11.53 31.03
CA LEU A 18 -1.82 11.58 29.57
C LEU A 18 -1.30 10.28 28.95
N ILE A 19 -0.19 9.73 29.46
CA ILE A 19 0.36 8.45 29.01
C ILE A 19 -0.65 7.32 29.24
N ILE A 20 -1.25 7.24 30.44
CA ILE A 20 -2.26 6.23 30.75
C ILE A 20 -3.46 6.35 29.81
N TYR A 21 -3.94 7.57 29.56
CA TYR A 21 -5.04 7.80 28.63
C TYR A 21 -4.69 7.36 27.20
N CYS A 22 -3.50 7.72 26.72
CA CYS A 22 -3.00 7.28 25.41
C CYS A 22 -2.91 5.75 25.32
N CYS A 23 -2.46 5.08 26.38
CA CYS A 23 -2.43 3.62 26.45
C CYS A 23 -3.84 3.03 26.36
N VAL A 24 -4.81 3.53 27.12
CA VAL A 24 -6.20 3.03 27.09
C VAL A 24 -6.82 3.15 25.69
N ILE A 25 -6.67 4.31 25.05
CA ILE A 25 -7.18 4.52 23.68
C ILE A 25 -6.50 3.56 22.69
N PHE A 26 -5.18 3.40 22.79
CA PHE A 26 -4.44 2.47 21.95
C PHE A 26 -4.92 1.03 22.15
N PHE A 27 -5.10 0.58 23.40
CA PHE A 27 -5.63 -0.74 23.71
C PHE A 27 -7.07 -0.94 23.23
N GLN A 28 -7.95 0.07 23.34
CA GLN A 28 -9.31 -0.01 22.80
C GLN A 28 -9.32 -0.15 21.27
N VAL A 29 -8.47 0.59 20.56
CA VAL A 29 -8.33 0.48 19.11
C VAL A 29 -7.73 -0.87 18.72
N TYR A 30 -6.74 -1.35 19.47
CA TYR A 30 -6.09 -2.63 19.26
C TYR A 30 -7.05 -3.82 19.46
N ILE A 31 -7.83 -3.83 20.55
CA ILE A 31 -8.82 -4.88 20.82
C ILE A 31 -9.91 -4.89 19.75
N ARG A 32 -10.34 -3.72 19.25
CA ARG A 32 -11.31 -3.63 18.15
C ARG A 32 -10.79 -4.25 16.85
N ASP A 33 -9.50 -4.07 16.52
CA ASP A 33 -8.87 -4.72 15.37
C ASP A 33 -8.79 -6.25 15.54
N MET A 34 -8.54 -6.72 16.76
CA MET A 34 -8.45 -8.16 17.07
C MET A 34 -9.81 -8.86 17.02
N ASN A 35 -10.87 -8.25 17.58
CA ASN A 35 -12.22 -8.83 17.56
C ASN A 35 -12.85 -8.88 16.15
N THR A 36 -12.29 -8.17 15.18
CA THR A 36 -12.72 -8.24 13.76
C THR A 36 -12.17 -9.49 13.05
N LYS A 37 -11.16 -10.16 13.63
CA LYS A 37 -10.50 -11.33 13.03
C LYS A 37 -11.11 -12.68 13.44
N GLU A 38 -11.96 -12.73 14.46
CA GLU A 38 -12.51 -13.99 14.99
C GLU A 38 -13.83 -14.46 14.35
N ASP A 39 -14.49 -13.65 13.50
CA ASP A 39 -15.71 -14.07 12.78
C ASP A 39 -15.42 -14.96 11.55
N ASN A 40 -14.16 -15.15 11.17
CA ASN A 40 -13.81 -15.92 9.97
C ASN A 40 -12.81 -17.03 10.28
N THR A 41 -13.16 -17.94 11.20
CA THR A 41 -12.47 -19.23 11.34
C THR A 41 -13.48 -20.38 11.30
N GLY A 42 -13.81 -20.78 10.08
CA GLY A 42 -14.42 -22.06 9.72
C GLY A 42 -13.61 -22.71 8.59
N ASN A 43 -12.58 -23.46 8.98
CA ASN A 43 -11.71 -24.29 8.13
C ASN A 43 -12.44 -25.61 7.70
N PRO A 44 -11.86 -26.59 6.97
CA PRO A 44 -11.02 -26.62 5.75
C PRO A 44 -11.66 -27.41 4.57
N THR A 45 -11.05 -27.26 3.40
CA THR A 45 -10.92 -28.16 2.22
C THR A 45 -11.47 -29.59 2.32
N GLN A 46 -12.22 -30.05 1.29
CA GLN A 46 -12.07 -31.39 0.69
C GLN A 46 -12.47 -31.47 -0.80
N VAL A 47 -11.68 -32.27 -1.52
CA VAL A 47 -11.69 -32.60 -2.95
C VAL A 47 -12.62 -33.80 -3.24
N LYS A 48 -13.12 -33.91 -4.49
CA LYS A 48 -13.57 -35.11 -5.29
C LYS A 48 -15.04 -35.02 -5.76
N LYS A 49 -15.50 -35.47 -6.94
CA LYS A 49 -14.96 -36.03 -8.22
C LYS A 49 -16.17 -36.22 -9.18
N THR A 50 -15.96 -36.02 -10.50
CA THR A 50 -16.46 -36.84 -11.67
C THR A 50 -17.99 -36.84 -11.95
N ALA A 51 -18.57 -36.77 -13.17
CA ALA A 51 -18.17 -37.24 -14.52
C ALA A 51 -19.02 -36.64 -15.66
N SER A 52 -18.58 -36.94 -16.90
CA SER A 52 -19.33 -37.07 -18.19
C SER A 52 -19.09 -35.91 -19.19
N GLY A 53 -18.61 -36.12 -20.42
CA GLY A 53 -18.50 -37.36 -21.20
C GLY A 53 -17.44 -37.32 -22.31
N THR A 54 -17.04 -38.54 -22.66
CA THR A 54 -16.10 -39.06 -23.66
C THR A 54 -16.19 -38.43 -25.05
N GLN A 55 -15.03 -38.13 -25.66
CA GLN A 55 -14.66 -38.67 -26.98
C GLN A 55 -13.15 -38.92 -27.07
N HIS A 56 -12.84 -39.99 -27.79
CA HIS A 56 -11.64 -40.83 -27.78
C HIS A 56 -10.82 -40.55 -29.04
N LEU A 57 -9.50 -40.34 -28.89
CA LEU A 57 -8.49 -40.80 -29.85
C LEU A 57 -7.11 -40.75 -29.17
N MET A 58 -6.47 -41.92 -29.12
CA MET A 58 -5.07 -42.08 -28.76
C MET A 58 -4.22 -41.36 -29.80
N GLU A 59 -3.38 -40.44 -29.37
CA GLU A 59 -2.18 -40.08 -30.12
C GLU A 59 -1.00 -40.13 -29.16
N ASP A 60 -0.27 -41.22 -29.32
CA ASP A 60 1.06 -41.51 -28.80
C ASP A 60 2.03 -40.46 -29.37
N SER A 61 2.30 -39.40 -28.62
CA SER A 61 3.46 -38.54 -28.83
C SER A 61 3.71 -37.70 -27.58
N LYS A 62 4.84 -37.97 -26.91
CA LYS A 62 5.41 -37.05 -25.92
C LYS A 62 5.83 -35.78 -26.67
N ASP A 63 5.11 -34.68 -26.48
CA ASP A 63 5.72 -33.35 -26.59
C ASP A 63 5.17 -32.45 -25.49
N PHE A 64 5.97 -32.34 -24.43
CA PHE A 64 5.70 -31.59 -23.21
C PHE A 64 6.76 -30.50 -23.18
N THR A 65 6.57 -29.43 -23.95
CA THR A 65 7.60 -28.40 -24.08
C THR A 65 7.03 -27.01 -24.31
N ASP A 66 6.26 -26.77 -25.38
CA ASP A 66 5.99 -25.40 -25.83
C ASP A 66 5.15 -24.58 -24.83
N THR A 67 4.14 -25.19 -24.19
CA THR A 67 3.28 -24.49 -23.21
C THR A 67 4.00 -24.17 -21.90
N ASP A 68 4.94 -25.02 -21.48
CA ASP A 68 5.73 -24.83 -20.27
C ASP A 68 6.80 -23.73 -20.48
N TYR A 69 7.40 -23.66 -21.68
CA TYR A 69 8.32 -22.58 -22.04
C TYR A 69 7.64 -21.21 -22.12
N LEU A 70 6.42 -21.16 -22.67
CA LEU A 70 5.66 -19.90 -22.69
C LEU A 70 5.23 -19.48 -21.29
N ALA A 71 4.86 -20.40 -20.41
CA ALA A 71 4.55 -20.10 -19.02
C ALA A 71 5.76 -19.54 -18.27
N ASP A 72 6.94 -20.16 -18.44
CA ASP A 72 8.20 -19.71 -17.83
C ASP A 72 8.61 -18.31 -18.35
N PHE A 73 8.50 -18.06 -19.66
CA PHE A 73 8.76 -16.75 -20.25
C PHE A 73 7.79 -15.66 -19.74
N MET A 74 6.50 -15.97 -19.65
CA MET A 74 5.49 -15.05 -19.12
C MET A 74 5.71 -14.77 -17.62
N LEU A 75 6.10 -15.78 -16.85
CA LEU A 75 6.48 -15.60 -15.44
C LEU A 75 7.73 -14.71 -15.31
N GLN A 76 8.74 -14.92 -16.16
CA GLN A 76 9.96 -14.14 -16.11
C GLN A 76 9.76 -12.67 -16.50
N SER A 77 8.95 -12.41 -17.53
CA SER A 77 8.56 -11.03 -17.88
C SER A 77 7.69 -10.36 -16.81
N THR A 78 6.85 -11.12 -16.11
CA THR A 78 6.08 -10.62 -14.96
C THR A 78 6.99 -10.28 -13.79
N GLU A 79 8.01 -11.10 -13.51
CA GLU A 79 8.98 -10.83 -12.44
C GLU A 79 9.85 -9.62 -12.78
N GLU A 80 10.27 -9.45 -14.03
CA GLU A 80 11.02 -8.27 -14.48
C GLU A 80 10.20 -6.97 -14.31
N GLN A 81 8.95 -6.98 -14.77
CA GLN A 81 8.02 -5.86 -14.56
C GLN A 81 7.79 -5.58 -13.07
N TRP A 82 7.77 -6.62 -12.25
CA TRP A 82 7.62 -6.50 -10.81
C TRP A 82 8.86 -5.88 -10.15
N GLU A 83 10.07 -6.26 -10.57
CA GLU A 83 11.31 -5.63 -10.12
C GLU A 83 11.36 -4.15 -10.49
N ASP A 84 10.99 -3.79 -11.71
CA ASP A 84 10.89 -2.40 -12.15
C ASP A 84 9.89 -1.61 -11.31
N TYR A 85 8.74 -2.20 -11.03
CA TYR A 85 7.73 -1.60 -10.16
C TYR A 85 8.28 -1.34 -8.76
N LYS A 86 8.92 -2.34 -8.14
CA LYS A 86 9.53 -2.22 -6.80
C LYS A 86 10.61 -1.14 -6.79
N ALA A 87 11.50 -1.15 -7.77
CA ALA A 87 12.58 -0.18 -7.91
C ALA A 87 12.05 1.25 -8.04
N LYS A 88 10.85 1.44 -8.58
CA LYS A 88 10.23 2.75 -8.78
C LYS A 88 9.43 3.23 -7.58
N PHE A 89 8.64 2.36 -6.95
CA PHE A 89 7.64 2.76 -5.97
C PHE A 89 7.95 2.34 -4.53
N PHE A 90 8.73 1.28 -4.31
CA PHE A 90 9.04 0.76 -2.97
C PHE A 90 10.40 1.25 -2.44
N ILE A 91 10.92 2.35 -3.00
CA ILE A 91 12.13 3.00 -2.50
C ILE A 91 11.83 3.62 -1.12
N PRO A 92 12.50 3.18 -0.04
CA PRO A 92 12.36 3.83 1.26
C PRO A 92 12.94 5.24 1.20
N ARG A 93 12.14 6.26 1.52
CA ARG A 93 12.59 7.65 1.59
C ARG A 93 12.52 8.18 3.02
N ARG A 94 13.60 8.85 3.44
CA ARG A 94 13.60 9.69 4.64
C ARG A 94 13.00 11.04 4.27
N SER A 95 11.72 11.19 4.51
CA SER A 95 11.01 12.44 4.29
C SER A 95 11.38 13.45 5.38
N ARG A 96 11.99 14.57 4.97
CA ARG A 96 12.29 15.74 5.80
C ARG A 96 11.30 16.83 5.36
N ASN A 97 10.63 17.48 6.31
CA ASN A 97 9.58 18.49 6.08
C ASN A 97 8.28 17.92 5.48
N LYS A 98 7.56 17.11 6.27
CA LYS A 98 6.26 16.55 5.86
C LYS A 98 5.16 17.60 5.94
N SER A 99 4.36 17.70 4.87
CA SER A 99 3.06 18.36 4.89
C SER A 99 1.96 17.30 4.99
N GLY A 100 0.94 17.54 5.82
CA GLY A 100 -0.23 16.66 5.92
C GLY A 100 -1.22 16.93 4.78
N PHE A 101 -1.83 15.87 4.24
CA PHE A 101 -2.96 16.00 3.32
C PHE A 101 -4.02 14.95 3.65
N THR A 102 -5.26 15.23 3.26
CA THR A 102 -6.40 14.32 3.43
C THR A 102 -6.53 13.43 2.21
N ILE A 103 -6.83 12.16 2.45
CA ILE A 103 -7.05 11.12 1.42
C ILE A 103 -8.23 10.25 1.85
N ASN A 104 -8.99 9.73 0.88
CA ASN A 104 -10.07 8.79 1.13
C ASN A 104 -9.56 7.55 1.90
N ALA A 105 -10.30 7.14 2.93
CA ALA A 105 -9.96 5.99 3.76
C ALA A 105 -9.85 4.68 2.97
N GLU A 106 -10.69 4.49 1.95
CA GLU A 106 -10.66 3.33 1.05
C GLU A 106 -9.36 3.29 0.26
N THR A 107 -8.97 4.41 -0.38
CA THR A 107 -7.70 4.52 -1.09
C THR A 107 -6.51 4.25 -0.17
N LEU A 108 -6.55 4.80 1.05
CA LEU A 108 -5.52 4.55 2.05
C LEU A 108 -5.44 3.08 2.46
N SER A 109 -6.58 2.38 2.54
CA SER A 109 -6.66 0.94 2.80
C SER A 109 -6.00 0.14 1.68
N ILE A 110 -6.33 0.44 0.43
CA ILE A 110 -5.73 -0.20 -0.75
C ILE A 110 -4.21 -0.04 -0.71
N LEU A 111 -3.72 1.18 -0.49
CA LEU A 111 -2.28 1.47 -0.42
C LEU A 111 -1.58 0.67 0.70
N ARG A 112 -2.21 0.51 1.87
CA ARG A 112 -1.68 -0.34 2.94
C ARG A 112 -1.66 -1.81 2.58
N ASN A 113 -2.73 -2.31 1.97
CA ASN A 113 -2.85 -3.71 1.57
C ASN A 113 -1.74 -4.06 0.57
N VAL A 114 -1.49 -3.21 -0.42
CA VAL A 114 -0.38 -3.43 -1.37
C VAL A 114 0.95 -3.61 -0.65
N LEU A 115 1.32 -2.73 0.29
CA LEU A 115 2.58 -2.87 1.02
C LEU A 115 2.65 -4.13 1.89
N ARG A 116 1.53 -4.50 2.53
CA ARG A 116 1.44 -5.70 3.37
C ARG A 116 1.57 -6.97 2.53
N ASP A 117 0.78 -7.08 1.48
CA ASP A 117 0.65 -8.29 0.68
C ASP A 117 1.93 -8.55 -0.13
N THR A 118 2.63 -7.49 -0.53
CA THR A 118 3.92 -7.54 -1.24
C THR A 118 5.14 -7.58 -0.30
N LYS A 119 4.92 -7.50 1.02
CA LYS A 119 5.97 -7.45 2.06
C LYS A 119 7.01 -6.35 1.80
N ALA A 120 6.58 -5.24 1.23
CA ALA A 120 7.44 -4.11 0.91
C ALA A 120 8.06 -3.50 2.16
N LYS A 121 9.35 -3.17 2.10
CA LYS A 121 10.07 -2.50 3.21
C LYS A 121 9.81 -0.99 3.26
N ALA A 122 9.16 -0.43 2.26
CA ALA A 122 8.83 0.99 2.20
C ALA A 122 7.76 1.36 3.24
N THR A 123 7.85 2.57 3.78
CA THR A 123 6.77 3.11 4.62
C THR A 123 5.58 3.52 3.76
N LEU A 124 4.37 3.53 4.34
CA LEU A 124 3.16 4.01 3.66
C LEU A 124 3.32 5.43 3.11
N THR A 125 3.92 6.32 3.91
CA THR A 125 4.21 7.69 3.46
C THR A 125 5.16 7.71 2.27
N ALA A 126 6.27 6.97 2.32
CA ALA A 126 7.22 6.93 1.21
C ALA A 126 6.60 6.35 -0.07
N TYR A 127 5.75 5.32 0.07
CA TYR A 127 5.06 4.73 -1.07
C TYR A 127 4.12 5.73 -1.75
N ILE A 128 3.33 6.47 -0.97
CA ILE A 128 2.45 7.51 -1.51
C ILE A 128 3.26 8.64 -2.15
N GLU A 129 4.31 9.11 -1.48
CA GLU A 129 5.21 10.14 -2.03
C GLU A 129 5.84 9.71 -3.36
N ASN A 130 6.27 8.44 -3.47
CA ASN A 130 6.85 7.89 -4.70
C ASN A 130 5.81 7.83 -5.83
N ILE A 131 4.58 7.39 -5.55
CA ILE A 131 3.49 7.39 -6.54
C ILE A 131 3.23 8.80 -7.06
N LEU A 132 3.03 9.76 -6.15
CA LEU A 132 2.72 11.14 -6.50
C LEU A 132 3.86 11.79 -7.29
N THR A 133 5.10 11.61 -6.83
CA THR A 133 6.28 12.14 -7.51
C THR A 133 6.42 11.55 -8.90
N ASN A 134 6.22 10.23 -9.02
CA ASN A 134 6.29 9.58 -10.32
C ASN A 134 5.23 10.11 -11.27
N HIS A 135 3.97 10.20 -10.82
CA HIS A 135 2.87 10.73 -11.63
C HIS A 135 3.19 12.14 -12.15
N LEU A 136 3.63 13.03 -11.25
CA LEU A 136 3.98 14.40 -11.62
C LEU A 136 5.14 14.46 -12.62
N LYS A 137 6.16 13.62 -12.46
CA LYS A 137 7.30 13.55 -13.40
C LYS A 137 6.89 13.00 -14.76
N THR A 138 6.10 11.92 -14.78
CA THR A 138 5.64 11.30 -16.04
C THR A 138 4.79 12.26 -16.88
N HIS A 139 4.02 13.14 -16.25
CA HIS A 139 3.14 14.09 -16.95
C HIS A 139 3.67 15.52 -16.97
N GLN A 140 4.93 15.75 -16.61
CA GLN A 140 5.49 17.10 -16.43
C GLN A 140 5.42 17.93 -17.72
N GLU A 141 5.72 17.34 -18.87
CA GLU A 141 5.69 18.04 -20.17
C GLU A 141 4.28 18.52 -20.52
N LEU A 142 3.28 17.63 -20.41
CA LEU A 142 1.88 17.95 -20.65
C LEU A 142 1.37 19.04 -19.69
N ILE A 143 1.72 18.93 -18.41
CA ILE A 143 1.35 19.92 -17.40
C ILE A 143 1.94 21.29 -17.74
N ASN A 144 3.22 21.33 -18.13
CA ASN A 144 3.91 22.58 -18.49
C ASN A 144 3.31 23.24 -19.73
N GLU A 145 3.02 22.46 -20.78
CA GLU A 145 2.42 22.97 -22.01
C GLU A 145 1.08 23.66 -21.75
N ILE A 146 0.21 23.01 -20.96
CA ILE A 146 -1.11 23.57 -20.62
C ILE A 146 -0.94 24.81 -19.73
N ALA A 147 -0.03 24.77 -18.75
CA ALA A 147 0.23 25.90 -17.87
C ALA A 147 0.70 27.15 -18.64
N ASP A 148 1.57 26.99 -19.64
CA ASP A 148 2.07 28.11 -20.44
C ASP A 148 0.98 28.68 -21.37
N LYS A 149 0.14 27.82 -21.95
CA LYS A 149 -1.06 28.26 -22.68
C LYS A 149 -2.01 29.07 -21.80
N GLN A 150 -2.20 28.67 -20.53
CA GLN A 150 -3.05 29.41 -19.59
C GLN A 150 -2.46 30.75 -19.19
N LYS A 151 -1.14 30.83 -18.95
CA LYS A 151 -0.47 32.11 -18.68
C LYS A 151 -0.64 33.09 -19.83
N LEU A 152 -0.43 32.63 -21.07
CA LEU A 152 -0.59 33.47 -22.27
C LEU A 152 -2.01 34.01 -22.41
N LYS A 153 -3.03 33.16 -22.19
CA LYS A 153 -4.44 33.62 -22.17
C LYS A 153 -4.64 34.69 -21.11
N ASN A 154 -4.19 34.46 -19.88
CA ASN A 154 -4.38 35.42 -18.79
C ASN A 154 -3.69 36.75 -19.05
N THR A 155 -2.55 36.79 -19.77
CA THR A 155 -1.86 38.03 -20.14
C THR A 155 -2.46 38.75 -21.35
N LEU A 156 -3.19 38.05 -22.22
CA LEU A 156 -3.84 38.64 -23.41
C LEU A 156 -5.26 39.15 -23.12
N TYR A 157 -5.90 38.63 -22.09
CA TYR A 157 -7.23 39.07 -21.61
C TYR A 157 -7.14 40.02 -20.41
N LEU A 158 -5.96 40.59 -20.14
CA LEU A 158 -5.72 41.69 -19.19
C LEU A 158 -5.48 42.98 -19.97
#